data_AF-A0AAV0T7H2-F1
#
_entry.id   AF-A0AAV0T7H2-F1
#
_cell.length_a   1.000
_cell.length_b   1.000
_cell.length_c   1.000
_cell.angle_alpha   90.00
_cell.angle_beta   90.00
_cell.angle_gamma   90.00
#
_symmetry.space_group_name_H-M   'P 1'
#
loop_
_entity.id
_entity.type
_entity.pdbx_description
1 polymer ?
#
loop_
_entity_poly.entity_id
_entity_poly.type
_entity_poly.pdbx_seq_one_letter_code
_entity_poly.pdbx_strand_id
1 'polypeptide(L)'
;MNINALAQELKVTVEGMRDIQSRLVDMELALKEDQEEIESYTDEIADCCDRIKAIDEFVREIDAGNIPAMGDVASVMSNMAEEREEEENMLQLLDDARTCHEEQLQHLKIQLASLLRERVMLQKKSFQIMCIFERAGIVELVTRLAERSIKML
;
A
#
# COMPACT_ATOMS: atom_id res chain seq x y z
N MET A 1 30.61 30.69 -6.99
CA MET A 1 29.87 29.83 -6.05
C MET A 1 30.87 29.26 -5.05
N ASN A 2 30.60 29.31 -3.74
CA ASN A 2 31.55 28.91 -2.70
C ASN A 2 31.56 27.37 -2.55
N ILE A 3 32.74 26.74 -2.59
CA ILE A 3 32.91 25.27 -2.46
C ILE A 3 32.32 24.74 -1.15
N ASN A 4 32.45 25.49 -0.05
CA ASN A 4 31.85 25.09 1.24
C ASN A 4 30.33 25.12 1.19
N ALA A 5 29.73 26.08 0.48
CA ALA A 5 28.28 26.12 0.31
C ALA A 5 27.79 24.94 -0.52
N LEU A 6 28.51 24.57 -1.58
CA LEU A 6 28.23 23.38 -2.37
C LEU A 6 28.35 22.07 -1.57
N ALA A 7 29.36 21.97 -0.70
CA ALA A 7 29.55 20.78 0.13
C ALA A 7 28.41 20.62 1.14
N GLN A 8 27.98 21.72 1.75
CA GLN A 8 26.83 21.74 2.65
C GLN A 8 25.54 21.40 1.89
N GLU A 9 25.36 21.94 0.68
CA GLU A 9 24.21 21.65 -0.16
C GLU A 9 24.17 20.17 -0.60
N LEU A 10 25.32 19.58 -0.95
CA LEU A 10 25.43 18.15 -1.25
C LEU A 10 25.08 17.30 -0.02
N LYS A 11 25.59 17.68 1.16
CA LYS A 11 25.29 16.99 2.42
C LYS A 11 23.78 16.95 2.69
N VAL A 12 23.11 18.12 2.65
CA VAL A 12 21.66 18.23 2.82
C VAL A 12 20.91 17.43 1.75
N THR A 13 21.38 17.45 0.50
CA THR A 13 20.78 16.68 -0.60
C THR A 13 20.87 15.17 -0.35
N VAL A 14 22.01 14.67 0.16
CA VAL A 14 22.20 13.25 0.48
C VAL A 14 21.38 12.85 1.72
N GLU A 15 21.31 13.70 2.74
CA GLU A 15 20.45 13.49 3.90
C GLU A 15 18.98 13.39 3.49
N GLY A 16 18.51 14.30 2.63
CA GLY A 16 17.15 14.25 2.07
C GLY A 16 16.90 12.98 1.24
N MET A 17 17.88 12.51 0.45
CA MET A 17 17.73 11.23 -0.26
C MET A 17 17.60 10.02 0.68
N ARG A 18 18.29 10.04 1.83
CA ARG A 18 18.18 8.97 2.84
C ARG A 18 16.82 8.99 3.52
N ASP A 19 16.31 10.17 3.87
CA ASP A 19 14.97 10.34 4.42
C ASP A 19 13.90 9.80 3.47
N ILE A 20 13.94 10.21 2.20
CA ILE A 20 13.04 9.71 1.17
C ILE A 20 13.16 8.19 1.02
N GLN A 21 14.37 7.63 1.05
CA GLN A 21 14.57 6.19 0.94
C GLN A 21 13.91 5.43 2.10
N SER A 22 14.00 5.94 3.34
CA SER A 22 13.29 5.35 4.48
C SER A 22 11.77 5.38 4.26
N ARG A 23 11.25 6.55 3.88
CA ARG A 23 9.82 6.74 3.65
C ARG A 23 9.28 5.89 2.49
N LEU A 24 10.07 5.68 1.45
CA LEU A 24 9.72 4.78 0.34
C LEU A 24 9.55 3.34 0.82
N VAL A 25 10.43 2.85 1.71
CA VAL A 25 10.32 1.50 2.28
C VAL A 25 9.05 1.36 3.11
N ASP A 26 8.76 2.36 3.97
CA ASP A 26 7.54 2.35 4.79
C ASP A 26 6.28 2.38 3.92
N MET A 27 6.30 3.16 2.83
CA MET A 27 5.18 3.23 1.88
C MET A 27 4.99 1.97 1.05
N GLU A 28 6.07 1.30 0.64
CA GLU A 28 6.00 0.02 -0.07
C GLU A 28 5.37 -1.06 0.81
N LEU A 29 5.67 -1.05 2.12
CA LEU A 29 5.03 -1.93 3.09
C LEU A 29 3.53 -1.61 3.23
N ALA A 30 3.18 -0.35 3.48
CA ALA A 30 1.78 0.07 3.64
C ALA A 30 0.93 -0.21 2.39
N LEU A 31 1.47 0.02 1.19
CA LEU A 31 0.80 -0.31 -0.07
C LEU A 31 0.52 -1.80 -0.22
N LYS A 32 1.44 -2.64 0.27
CA LYS A 32 1.28 -4.09 0.22
C LYS A 32 0.21 -4.54 1.22
N GLU A 33 0.24 -4.01 2.44
CA GLU A 33 -0.76 -4.31 3.47
C GLU A 33 -2.17 -3.93 3.00
N ASP A 34 -2.40 -2.72 2.49
CA ASP A 34 -3.71 -2.31 1.96
C ASP A 34 -4.17 -3.17 0.78
N GLN A 35 -3.24 -3.61 -0.08
CA GLN A 35 -3.57 -4.49 -1.21
C GLN A 35 -4.01 -5.88 -0.74
N GLU A 36 -3.34 -6.44 0.28
CA GLU A 36 -3.69 -7.72 0.89
C GLU A 36 -5.06 -7.66 1.60
N GLU A 37 -5.36 -6.56 2.31
CA GLU A 37 -6.66 -6.35 2.94
C GLU A 37 -7.80 -6.25 1.91
N ILE A 38 -7.60 -5.50 0.81
CA ILE A 38 -8.60 -5.41 -0.28
C ILE A 38 -8.87 -6.78 -0.89
N GLU A 39 -7.84 -7.60 -1.10
CA GLU A 39 -7.98 -8.96 -1.61
C GLU A 39 -8.76 -9.83 -0.63
N SER A 40 -8.44 -9.77 0.67
CA SER A 40 -9.17 -10.49 1.72
C SER A 40 -10.65 -10.10 1.76
N TYR A 41 -10.97 -8.81 1.78
CA TYR A 41 -12.36 -8.35 1.75
C TYR A 41 -13.08 -8.75 0.47
N THR A 42 -12.39 -8.76 -0.67
CA THR A 42 -12.99 -9.21 -1.94
C THR A 42 -13.39 -10.68 -1.88
N ASP A 43 -12.55 -11.52 -1.30
CA ASP A 43 -12.85 -12.95 -1.10
C ASP A 43 -14.00 -13.14 -0.10
N GLU A 44 -13.99 -12.43 1.03
CA GLU A 44 -15.06 -12.49 2.04
C GLU A 44 -16.42 -12.03 1.49
N ILE A 45 -16.42 -11.00 0.64
CA ILE A 45 -17.62 -10.50 -0.06
C ILE A 45 -18.16 -11.55 -1.02
N ALA A 46 -17.28 -12.24 -1.76
CA ALA A 46 -17.69 -13.33 -2.65
C ALA A 46 -18.33 -14.47 -1.85
N ASP A 47 -17.73 -14.85 -0.73
CA ASP A 47 -18.28 -15.87 0.17
C ASP A 47 -19.64 -15.46 0.75
N CYS A 48 -19.82 -14.22 1.20
CA CYS A 48 -21.12 -13.67 1.62
C CYS A 48 -22.17 -13.81 0.51
N CYS A 49 -21.81 -13.42 -0.73
CA CYS A 49 -22.73 -13.50 -1.86
C CYS A 49 -23.15 -14.95 -2.17
N ASP A 50 -22.24 -15.91 -2.02
CA ASP A 50 -22.55 -17.32 -2.24
C ASP A 50 -23.41 -17.90 -1.12
N ARG A 51 -23.23 -17.47 0.14
CA ARG A 51 -24.13 -17.83 1.25
C ARG A 51 -25.54 -17.26 1.04
N ILE A 52 -25.67 -16.00 0.63
CA ILE A 52 -26.98 -15.40 0.29
C ILE A 52 -27.67 -16.19 -0.82
N LYS A 53 -26.96 -16.54 -1.90
CA LYS A 53 -27.53 -17.36 -2.99
C LYS A 53 -27.98 -18.73 -2.51
N ALA A 54 -27.20 -19.36 -1.63
CA ALA A 54 -27.56 -20.67 -1.06
C ALA A 54 -28.82 -20.58 -0.20
N ILE A 55 -28.96 -19.52 0.61
CA ILE A 55 -30.17 -19.26 1.39
C ILE A 55 -31.37 -19.03 0.45
N ASP A 56 -31.23 -18.17 -0.55
CA ASP A 56 -32.29 -17.86 -1.53
C ASP A 56 -32.73 -19.12 -2.30
N GLU A 57 -31.79 -19.98 -2.68
CA GLU A 57 -32.08 -21.27 -3.30
C GLU A 57 -32.81 -22.21 -2.34
N PHE A 58 -32.34 -22.34 -1.11
CA PHE A 58 -32.97 -23.21 -0.11
C PHE A 58 -34.42 -22.78 0.19
N VAL A 59 -34.65 -21.48 0.41
CA VAL A 59 -35.98 -20.91 0.64
C VAL A 59 -36.89 -21.18 -0.56
N ARG A 60 -36.40 -20.97 -1.79
CA ARG A 60 -37.16 -21.25 -3.01
C ARG A 60 -37.54 -22.72 -3.15
N GLU A 61 -36.64 -23.65 -2.79
CA GLU A 61 -36.92 -25.09 -2.84
C GLU A 61 -37.93 -25.53 -1.76
N ILE A 62 -37.93 -24.88 -0.59
CA ILE A 62 -38.99 -25.06 0.43
C ILE A 62 -40.34 -24.62 -0.12
N ASP A 63 -40.42 -23.41 -0.69
CA ASP A 63 -41.66 -22.85 -1.23
C ASP A 63 -42.20 -23.67 -2.42
N ALA A 64 -41.32 -24.28 -3.20
CA ALA A 64 -41.69 -25.19 -4.29
C ALA A 64 -42.20 -26.56 -3.79
N GLY A 65 -42.05 -26.87 -2.50
CA GLY A 65 -42.39 -28.17 -1.91
C GLY A 65 -41.42 -29.29 -2.31
N ASN A 66 -40.23 -28.94 -2.79
CA ASN A 66 -39.21 -29.90 -3.21
C ASN A 66 -38.42 -30.46 -2.01
N ILE A 67 -38.44 -29.76 -0.87
CA ILE A 67 -37.82 -30.22 0.37
C ILE A 67 -38.82 -31.09 1.17
N PRO A 68 -38.43 -32.30 1.63
CA PRO A 68 -39.30 -33.18 2.41
C PRO A 68 -39.88 -32.50 3.65
N ALA A 69 -41.04 -32.99 4.11
CA ALA A 69 -41.80 -32.43 5.22
C ALA A 69 -40.92 -32.15 6.46
N MET A 70 -40.60 -30.87 6.67
CA MET A 70 -39.98 -30.37 7.90
C MET A 70 -41.06 -30.17 8.96
N GLY A 71 -40.76 -30.51 10.21
CA GLY A 71 -41.72 -30.44 11.33
C GLY A 71 -42.24 -29.03 11.61
N ASP A 72 -41.44 -28.00 11.33
CA ASP A 72 -41.80 -26.59 11.49
C ASP A 72 -41.17 -25.74 10.38
N VAL A 73 -41.82 -25.72 9.21
CA VAL A 73 -41.39 -24.92 8.06
C VAL A 73 -41.37 -23.42 8.39
N ALA A 74 -42.30 -22.95 9.22
CA ALA A 74 -42.39 -21.53 9.55
C ALA A 74 -41.17 -21.05 10.35
N SER A 75 -40.72 -21.84 11.33
CA SER A 75 -39.49 -21.54 12.06
C SER A 75 -38.26 -21.59 11.16
N VAL A 76 -38.15 -22.57 10.26
CA VAL A 76 -37.02 -22.65 9.32
C VAL A 76 -36.97 -21.43 8.40
N MET A 77 -38.10 -21.03 7.83
CA MET A 77 -38.19 -19.85 6.97
C MET A 77 -37.82 -18.56 7.71
N SER A 78 -38.24 -18.43 8.97
CA SER A 78 -37.86 -17.29 9.82
C SER A 78 -36.35 -17.24 10.05
N ASN A 79 -35.72 -18.38 10.36
CA ASN A 79 -34.27 -18.44 10.59
C ASN A 79 -33.49 -18.10 9.31
N MET A 80 -33.92 -18.61 8.16
CA MET A 80 -33.28 -18.29 6.88
C MET A 80 -33.41 -16.82 6.52
N ALA A 81 -34.53 -16.18 6.85
CA ALA A 81 -34.70 -14.73 6.66
C ALA A 81 -33.74 -13.92 7.56
N GLU A 82 -33.56 -14.33 8.81
CA GLU A 82 -32.61 -13.72 9.75
C GLU A 82 -31.16 -13.90 9.27
N GLU A 83 -30.75 -15.13 8.92
CA GLU A 83 -29.41 -15.40 8.37
C GLU A 83 -29.15 -14.59 7.09
N ARG A 84 -30.15 -14.46 6.22
CA ARG A 84 -30.03 -13.63 5.01
C ARG A 84 -29.82 -12.15 5.32
N GLU A 85 -30.55 -11.62 6.31
CA GLU A 85 -30.39 -10.22 6.76
C GLU A 85 -29.00 -10.01 7.39
N GLU A 86 -28.51 -10.96 8.19
CA GLU A 86 -27.16 -10.92 8.75
C GLU A 86 -26.07 -10.89 7.65
N GLU A 87 -26.21 -11.72 6.61
CA GLU A 87 -25.27 -11.72 5.48
C GLU A 87 -25.33 -10.43 4.66
N GLU A 88 -26.51 -9.83 4.46
CA GLU A 88 -26.64 -8.53 3.79
C GLU A 88 -26.00 -7.40 4.59
N ASN A 89 -26.18 -7.40 5.91
CA ASN A 89 -25.51 -6.45 6.80
C ASN A 89 -23.99 -6.63 6.78
N MET A 90 -23.51 -7.87 6.77
CA MET A 90 -22.08 -8.16 6.66
C MET A 90 -21.52 -7.68 5.32
N LEU A 91 -22.24 -7.93 4.21
CA LEU A 91 -21.85 -7.49 2.88
C LEU A 91 -21.63 -5.98 2.83
N GLN A 92 -22.54 -5.19 3.40
CA GLN A 92 -22.41 -3.74 3.47
C GLN A 92 -21.17 -3.31 4.26
N LEU A 93 -20.92 -3.94 5.42
CA LEU A 93 -19.74 -3.63 6.25
C LEU A 93 -18.43 -3.95 5.52
N LEU A 94 -18.36 -5.09 4.82
CA LEU A 94 -17.20 -5.49 4.05
C LEU A 94 -16.97 -4.57 2.85
N ASP A 95 -18.02 -4.17 2.14
CA ASP A 95 -17.92 -3.21 1.02
C ASP A 95 -17.43 -1.84 1.50
N ASP A 96 -17.92 -1.35 2.64
CA ASP A 96 -17.48 -0.09 3.24
C ASP A 96 -15.99 -0.17 3.66
N ALA A 97 -15.57 -1.28 4.28
CA ALA A 97 -14.18 -1.51 4.66
C ALA A 97 -13.27 -1.58 3.42
N ARG A 98 -13.65 -2.37 2.40
CA ARG A 98 -12.91 -2.46 1.13
C ARG A 98 -12.75 -1.10 0.47
N THR A 99 -13.83 -0.32 0.39
CA THR A 99 -13.82 1.02 -0.20
C THR A 99 -12.85 1.95 0.55
N CYS A 100 -12.86 1.90 1.88
CA CYS A 100 -11.92 2.66 2.71
C CYS A 100 -10.45 2.33 2.38
N HIS A 101 -10.10 1.04 2.28
CA HIS A 101 -8.74 0.62 1.92
C HIS A 101 -8.40 0.96 0.46
N GLU A 102 -9.35 0.87 -0.48
CA GLU A 102 -9.14 1.31 -1.86
C GLU A 102 -8.78 2.81 -1.94
N GLU A 103 -9.48 3.66 -1.18
CA GLU A 103 -9.18 5.09 -1.10
C GLU A 103 -7.80 5.36 -0.49
N GLN A 104 -7.46 4.64 0.60
CA GLN A 104 -6.13 4.72 1.23
C GLN A 104 -5.02 4.30 0.26
N LEU A 105 -5.20 3.20 -0.46
CA LEU A 105 -4.27 2.71 -1.46
C LEU A 105 -4.05 3.74 -2.58
N GLN A 106 -5.11 4.40 -3.06
CA GLN A 106 -4.98 5.49 -4.04
C GLN A 106 -4.20 6.68 -3.48
N HIS A 107 -4.47 7.05 -2.23
CA HIS A 107 -3.74 8.12 -1.56
C HIS A 107 -2.24 7.80 -1.44
N LEU A 108 -1.90 6.59 -1.01
CA LEU A 108 -0.53 6.10 -0.93
C LEU A 108 0.16 6.08 -2.31
N LYS A 109 -0.54 5.64 -3.37
CA LYS A 109 0.00 5.67 -4.75
C LYS A 109 0.35 7.10 -5.19
N ILE A 110 -0.48 8.08 -4.87
CA ILE A 110 -0.22 9.50 -5.18
C ILE A 110 1.01 10.00 -4.40
N GLN A 111 1.08 9.71 -3.11
CA GLN A 111 2.22 10.08 -2.27
C GLN A 111 3.53 9.43 -2.76
N LEU A 112 3.48 8.17 -3.20
CA LEU A 112 4.63 7.42 -3.70
C LEU A 112 5.18 8.09 -4.97
N ALA A 113 4.29 8.44 -5.90
CA ALA A 113 4.66 9.18 -7.10
C ALA A 113 5.26 10.56 -6.77
N SER A 114 4.80 11.21 -5.71
CA SER A 114 5.41 12.46 -5.21
C SER A 114 6.83 12.25 -4.70
N LEU A 115 7.04 11.25 -3.83
CA LEU A 115 8.35 10.92 -3.28
C LEU A 115 9.36 10.50 -4.35
N LEU A 116 8.94 9.70 -5.33
CA LEU A 116 9.79 9.32 -6.44
C LEU A 116 10.24 10.53 -7.27
N ARG A 117 9.35 11.52 -7.48
CA ARG A 117 9.73 12.78 -8.14
C ARG A 117 10.72 13.57 -7.32
N GLU A 118 10.51 13.68 -6.01
CA GLU A 118 11.43 14.36 -5.10
C GLU A 118 12.81 13.70 -5.09
N ARG A 119 12.86 12.37 -5.02
CA ARG A 119 14.09 11.58 -5.12
C ARG A 119 14.87 11.89 -6.39
N VAL A 120 14.20 11.91 -7.54
CA VAL A 120 14.84 12.23 -8.84
C VAL A 120 15.37 13.66 -8.86
N MET A 121 14.66 14.62 -8.28
CA MET A 121 15.14 16.00 -8.17
C MET A 121 16.42 16.09 -7.32
N LEU A 122 16.44 15.43 -6.15
CA LEU A 122 17.63 15.39 -5.29
C LEU A 122 18.79 14.66 -5.97
N GLN A 123 18.54 13.56 -6.68
CA GLN A 123 19.56 12.85 -7.46
C GLN A 123 20.17 13.76 -8.52
N LYS A 124 19.34 14.45 -9.31
CA LYS A 124 19.80 15.43 -10.32
C LYS A 124 20.65 16.53 -9.68
N LYS A 125 20.20 17.07 -8.56
CA LYS A 125 20.93 18.10 -7.81
C LYS A 125 22.29 17.59 -7.32
N SER A 126 22.33 16.40 -6.73
CA SER A 126 23.57 15.78 -6.25
C SER A 126 24.56 15.55 -7.40
N PHE A 127 24.09 15.09 -8.56
CA PHE A 127 24.90 14.90 -9.75
C PHE A 127 25.48 16.22 -10.25
N GLN A 128 24.67 17.28 -10.32
CA GLN A 128 25.14 18.61 -10.72
C GLN A 128 26.24 19.13 -9.80
N ILE A 129 26.10 18.98 -8.47
CA ILE A 129 27.11 19.39 -7.51
C ILE A 129 28.39 18.56 -7.68
N MET A 130 28.25 17.23 -7.85
CA MET A 130 29.39 16.34 -8.09
C MET A 130 30.16 16.69 -9.37
N CYS A 131 29.48 17.02 -10.46
CA CYS A 131 30.15 17.49 -11.68
C CYS A 131 30.95 18.79 -11.46
N ILE A 132 30.47 19.69 -10.58
CA ILE A 132 31.20 20.91 -10.23
C ILE A 132 32.45 20.56 -9.43
N PHE A 133 32.35 19.65 -8.46
CA PHE A 133 33.50 19.17 -7.69
C PHE A 133 34.54 18.46 -8.54
N GLU A 134 34.11 17.65 -9.50
CA GLU A 134 34.99 16.98 -10.45
C GLU A 134 35.75 17.99 -11.32
N ARG A 135 35.04 18.96 -11.92
CA ARG A 135 35.66 20.04 -12.72
C ARG A 135 36.60 20.92 -11.91
N ALA A 136 36.37 21.04 -10.61
CA ALA A 136 37.23 21.77 -9.68
C ALA A 136 38.42 20.94 -9.16
N GLY A 137 38.56 19.68 -9.58
CA GLY A 137 39.63 18.77 -9.12
C GLY A 137 39.48 18.31 -7.67
N ILE A 138 38.34 18.60 -7.02
CA ILE A 138 38.09 18.28 -5.61
C ILE A 138 37.97 16.78 -5.41
N VAL A 139 37.29 16.08 -6.34
CA VAL A 139 37.13 14.62 -6.27
C VAL A 139 38.49 13.91 -6.30
N GLU A 140 39.35 14.27 -7.26
CA GLU A 140 40.71 13.73 -7.37
C GLU A 140 41.55 14.02 -6.12
N LEU A 141 41.45 15.23 -5.58
CA LEU A 141 42.14 15.62 -4.35
C LEU A 141 41.69 14.77 -3.15
N VAL A 142 40.37 14.61 -2.97
CA VAL A 142 39.80 13.80 -1.88
C VAL A 142 40.21 12.33 -2.00
N THR A 143 40.17 11.75 -3.21
CA THR A 143 40.60 10.36 -3.45
C THR A 143 42.07 10.17 -3.09
N ARG A 144 42.97 11.06 -3.54
CA ARG A 144 44.40 11.00 -3.18
C ARG A 144 44.65 11.13 -1.68
N LEU A 145 43.88 11.98 -1.00
CA LEU A 145 43.98 12.13 0.46
C LEU A 145 43.49 10.87 1.18
N ALA A 146 42.36 10.29 0.76
CA ALA A 146 41.84 9.04 1.33
C ALA A 146 42.83 7.87 1.18
N GLU A 147 43.43 7.71 -0.01
CA GLU A 147 44.44 6.68 -0.27
C GLU A 147 45.70 6.85 0.60
N ARG A 148 46.13 8.09 0.85
CA ARG A 148 47.27 8.38 1.74
C ARG A 148 46.93 8.07 3.19
N SER A 149 45.73 8.41 3.64
CA SER A 149 45.28 8.11 5.01
C SER A 149 45.18 6.62 5.28
N ILE A 150 44.76 5.82 4.29
CA ILE A 150 44.73 4.35 4.40
C ILE A 150 46.14 3.75 4.48
N LYS A 151 47.12 4.29 3.76
CA LYS A 151 48.52 3.82 3.79
C LYS A 151 49.29 4.16 5.06
N MET A 152 48.73 5.01 5.93
CA MET A 152 49.33 5.39 7.22
C MET A 152 48.70 4.67 8.43
N LEU A 153 47.73 3.78 8.20
CA LEU A 153 47.17 2.85 9.19
C LEU A 153 47.80 1.46 8.99
#